data_AF-A0A8U0IFA3-F1
#
_entry.id   AF-A0A8U0IFA3-F1
#
_cell.length_a   1.000
_cell.length_b   1.000
_cell.length_c   1.000
_cell.angle_alpha   90.00
_cell.angle_beta   90.00
_cell.angle_gamma   90.00
#
_symmetry.space_group_name_H-M   'P 1'
#
loop_
_entity.id
_entity.type
_entity.pdbx_description
1 polymer ?
#
loop_
_entity_poly.entity_id
_entity_poly.type
_entity_poly.pdbx_seq_one_letter_code
_entity_poly.pdbx_strand_id
1 'polypeptide(L)'
;MNPAKFALLLGVGLLSFLFVVSLYVVWTRIVGLDPTLAQRCAKFSLPGRATLALVSGVLLGTASLAAPNVEIGIAGMVMLAASTFAALMLFELAQQRERAAS
;
A
#
# COMPACT_ATOMS: atom_id res chain seq x y z
N MET A 1 -17.74 -20.43 4.60
CA MET A 1 -17.12 -19.19 4.11
C MET A 1 -18.07 -18.56 3.09
N ASN A 2 -18.47 -17.30 3.25
CA ASN A 2 -19.37 -16.65 2.28
C ASN A 2 -18.51 -16.10 1.11
N PRO A 3 -18.57 -16.70 -0.10
CA PRO A 3 -17.69 -16.35 -1.21
C PRO A 3 -17.91 -14.91 -1.69
N ALA A 4 -19.13 -14.38 -1.59
CA ALA A 4 -19.44 -13.00 -1.96
C ALA A 4 -18.77 -12.00 -1.02
N LYS A 5 -18.79 -12.25 0.31
CA LYS A 5 -18.09 -11.43 1.30
C LYS A 5 -16.58 -11.40 1.05
N PHE A 6 -15.99 -12.56 0.77
CA PHE A 6 -14.56 -12.67 0.50
C PHE A 6 -14.17 -11.90 -0.77
N ALA A 7 -14.88 -12.10 -1.88
CA ALA A 7 -14.62 -11.40 -3.13
C ALA A 7 -14.75 -9.88 -3.00
N LEU A 8 -15.74 -9.41 -2.24
CA LEU A 8 -15.97 -7.99 -2.01
C LEU A 8 -14.84 -7.36 -1.18
N LEU A 9 -14.44 -7.99 -0.06
CA LEU A 9 -13.33 -7.51 0.76
C LEU A 9 -11.99 -7.53 0.01
N LEU A 10 -11.73 -8.58 -0.76
CA LEU A 10 -10.52 -8.69 -1.58
C LEU A 10 -10.51 -7.61 -2.68
N GLY A 11 -11.64 -7.38 -3.35
CA GLY A 11 -11.79 -6.33 -4.34
C GLY A 11 -11.57 -4.93 -3.77
N VAL A 12 -12.16 -4.63 -2.61
CA VAL A 12 -11.96 -3.35 -1.91
C VAL A 12 -10.50 -3.18 -1.47
N GLY A 13 -9.87 -4.22 -0.95
CA GLY A 13 -8.46 -4.17 -0.56
C GLY A 13 -7.55 -3.91 -1.77
N LEU A 14 -7.82 -4.55 -2.91
CA LEU A 14 -7.09 -4.32 -4.15
C LEU A 14 -7.28 -2.88 -4.66
N LEU A 15 -8.52 -2.39 -4.67
CA LEU A 15 -8.84 -1.03 -5.11
C LEU A 15 -8.17 0.02 -4.21
N SER A 16 -8.22 -0.20 -2.90
CA SER A 16 -7.57 0.65 -1.89
C SER A 16 -6.06 0.69 -2.07
N PHE A 17 -5.43 -0.47 -2.32
CA PHE A 17 -4.00 -0.56 -2.61
C PHE A 17 -3.62 0.24 -3.87
N LEU A 18 -4.34 0.03 -4.98
CA LEU A 18 -4.11 0.77 -6.23
C LEU A 18 -4.31 2.28 -6.04
N PHE A 19 -5.30 2.67 -5.26
CA PHE A 19 -5.56 4.06 -4.92
C PHE A 19 -4.40 4.68 -4.16
N VAL A 20 -3.90 4.03 -3.11
CA VAL A 20 -2.74 4.54 -2.33
C VAL A 20 -1.49 4.66 -3.18
N VAL A 21 -1.19 3.67 -4.02
CA VAL A 21 -0.03 3.71 -4.92
C VAL A 21 -0.14 4.89 -5.88
N SER A 22 -1.32 5.08 -6.48
CA SER A 22 -1.57 6.20 -7.39
C SER A 22 -1.46 7.54 -6.68
N LEU A 23 -2.08 7.66 -5.49
CA LEU A 23 -2.05 8.86 -4.67
C LEU A 23 -0.61 9.22 -4.27
N TYR A 24 0.19 8.23 -3.88
CA TYR A 24 1.61 8.41 -3.54
C TYR A 24 2.41 8.98 -4.72
N VAL A 25 2.25 8.42 -5.92
CA VAL A 25 2.98 8.92 -7.11
C VAL A 25 2.55 10.33 -7.48
N VAL A 26 1.24 10.60 -7.49
CA VAL A 26 0.71 11.93 -7.81
C VAL A 26 1.16 12.95 -6.77
N TRP A 27 1.06 12.62 -5.49
CA TRP A 27 1.43 13.53 -4.41
C TRP A 27 2.92 13.83 -4.39
N THR A 28 3.79 12.82 -4.51
CA THR A 28 5.24 13.03 -4.58
C THR A 28 5.59 13.95 -5.74
N ARG A 29 4.98 13.75 -6.91
CA ARG A 29 5.14 14.66 -8.06
C ARG A 29 4.67 16.10 -7.76
N ILE A 30 3.51 16.28 -7.12
CA ILE A 30 2.99 17.62 -6.77
C ILE A 30 3.94 18.35 -5.82
N VAL A 31 4.50 17.66 -4.84
CA VAL A 31 5.44 18.24 -3.86
C VAL A 31 6.85 18.42 -4.45
N GLY A 32 7.09 18.02 -5.71
CA GLY A 32 8.40 18.09 -6.34
C GLY A 32 9.40 17.07 -5.79
N LEU A 33 8.90 16.05 -5.09
CA LEU A 33 9.63 14.91 -4.59
C LEU A 33 9.80 13.87 -5.70
N ASP A 34 11.01 13.37 -5.89
CA ASP A 34 11.20 12.13 -6.64
C ASP A 34 10.63 10.96 -5.82
N PRO A 35 9.82 10.06 -6.41
CA PRO A 35 9.28 8.91 -5.71
C PRO A 35 10.37 7.86 -5.47
N THR A 36 11.18 8.09 -4.43
CA THR A 36 12.39 7.32 -4.13
C THR A 36 12.07 5.85 -3.85
N LEU A 37 10.94 5.59 -3.22
CA LEU A 37 10.45 4.26 -2.90
C LEU A 37 9.97 3.50 -4.15
N ALA A 38 9.27 4.18 -5.07
CA ALA A 38 8.91 3.59 -6.36
C ALA A 38 10.15 3.22 -7.18
N GLN A 39 11.18 4.08 -7.18
CA GLN A 39 12.45 3.80 -7.85
C GLN A 39 13.20 2.64 -7.19
N ARG A 40 13.21 2.54 -5.85
CA ARG A 40 13.80 1.39 -5.14
C ARG A 40 13.07 0.09 -5.44
N CYS A 41 11.73 0.10 -5.43
CA CYS A 41 10.91 -1.04 -5.86
C CYS A 41 11.18 -1.43 -7.32
N ALA A 42 11.38 -0.45 -8.20
CA ALA A 42 11.79 -0.70 -9.59
C ALA A 42 13.24 -1.22 -9.71
N LYS A 43 14.11 -0.99 -8.72
CA LYS A 43 15.46 -1.58 -8.70
C LYS A 43 15.51 -3.00 -8.12
N PHE A 44 14.45 -3.48 -7.48
CA PHE A 44 14.39 -4.87 -7.02
C PHE A 44 14.44 -5.84 -8.19
N SER A 45 15.14 -6.96 -7.98
CA SER A 45 15.18 -8.08 -8.90
C SER A 45 13.77 -8.67 -9.08
N LEU A 46 13.52 -9.25 -10.25
CA LEU A 46 12.25 -9.90 -10.60
C LEU A 46 11.76 -10.91 -9.54
N PRO A 47 12.61 -11.77 -8.93
CA PRO A 47 12.19 -12.62 -7.81
C PRO A 47 11.83 -11.82 -6.55
N GLY A 48 12.54 -10.73 -6.25
CA GLY A 48 12.19 -9.86 -5.10
C GLY A 48 10.81 -9.21 -5.25
N ARG A 49 10.48 -8.76 -6.47
CA ARG A 49 9.14 -8.24 -6.78
C ARG A 49 8.06 -9.32 -6.66
N ALA A 50 8.34 -10.53 -7.14
CA ALA A 50 7.41 -11.67 -7.03
C ALA A 50 7.16 -12.06 -5.57
N THR A 51 8.19 -12.09 -4.72
CA THR A 51 8.03 -12.35 -3.29
C THR A 51 7.19 -11.28 -2.60
N LEU A 52 7.41 -10.00 -2.91
CA LEU A 52 6.60 -8.90 -2.36
C LEU A 52 5.14 -9.00 -2.81
N ALA A 53 4.89 -9.33 -4.08
CA ALA A 53 3.55 -9.55 -4.61
C ALA A 53 2.84 -10.73 -3.93
N LEU A 54 3.57 -11.84 -3.69
CA LEU A 54 3.03 -13.00 -2.98
C LEU A 54 2.72 -12.68 -1.53
N VAL A 55 3.64 -12.06 -0.81
CA VAL A 55 3.45 -11.72 0.62
C VAL A 55 2.28 -10.74 0.79
N SER A 56 2.20 -9.71 -0.06
CA SER A 56 1.07 -8.77 -0.04
C SER A 56 -0.26 -9.45 -0.39
N GLY A 57 -0.29 -10.30 -1.42
CA GLY A 57 -1.48 -11.07 -1.78
C GLY A 57 -1.95 -12.01 -0.67
N VAL A 58 -1.02 -12.72 -0.02
CA VAL A 58 -1.32 -13.61 1.12
C VAL A 58 -1.86 -12.81 2.30
N LEU A 59 -1.21 -11.71 2.67
CA LEU A 59 -1.69 -10.84 3.76
C LEU A 59 -3.09 -10.28 3.49
N LEU A 60 -3.35 -9.85 2.26
CA LEU A 60 -4.63 -9.26 1.87
C LEU A 60 -5.73 -10.33 1.85
N GLY A 61 -5.41 -11.54 1.41
CA GLY A 61 -6.29 -12.71 1.49
C GLY A 61 -6.59 -13.14 2.93
N THR A 62 -5.57 -13.23 3.80
CA THR A 62 -5.77 -13.63 5.21
C THR A 62 -6.53 -12.57 6.00
N ALA A 63 -6.24 -11.28 5.79
CA ALA A 63 -6.99 -10.18 6.41
C ALA A 63 -8.47 -10.19 5.98
N SER A 64 -8.76 -10.51 4.71
CA SER A 64 -10.13 -10.63 4.21
C SER A 64 -10.91 -11.79 4.86
N LEU A 65 -10.20 -12.85 5.28
CA LEU A 65 -10.80 -13.99 5.99
C LEU A 65 -11.01 -13.72 7.48
N ALA A 66 -10.11 -12.97 8.11
CA ALA A 66 -10.17 -12.64 9.53
C ALA A 66 -11.25 -11.60 9.88
N ALA A 67 -11.74 -10.84 8.90
CA ALA A 67 -12.74 -9.80 9.13
C ALA A 67 -14.09 -10.40 9.59
N PRO A 68 -14.63 -10.01 10.77
CA PRO A 68 -15.89 -10.56 11.28
C PRO A 68 -17.08 -10.13 10.42
N ASN A 69 -17.11 -8.87 9.98
CA ASN A 69 -18.14 -8.28 9.13
C ASN A 69 -17.54 -7.50 7.95
N VAL A 70 -18.33 -7.29 6.90
CA VAL A 70 -17.89 -6.54 5.70
C VAL A 70 -17.51 -5.11 6.06
N GLU A 71 -18.33 -4.41 6.85
CA GLU A 71 -18.08 -3.03 7.28
C GLU A 71 -16.75 -2.88 8.02
N ILE A 72 -16.48 -3.77 8.98
CA ILE A 72 -15.25 -3.78 9.76
C ILE A 72 -14.04 -4.10 8.86
N GLY A 73 -14.19 -5.03 7.91
CA GLY A 73 -13.15 -5.35 6.94
C GLY A 73 -12.81 -4.18 6.03
N ILE A 74 -13.83 -3.46 5.53
CA ILE A 74 -13.63 -2.27 4.69
C ILE A 74 -12.97 -1.16 5.51
N ALA A 75 -13.48 -0.85 6.70
CA ALA A 75 -12.91 0.18 7.57
C ALA A 75 -11.44 -0.12 7.90
N GLY A 76 -11.11 -1.37 8.21
CA GLY A 76 -9.75 -1.81 8.45
C GLY A 76 -8.84 -1.64 7.23
N MET A 77 -9.30 -2.04 6.05
CA MET A 77 -8.54 -1.88 4.79
C MET A 77 -8.29 -0.41 4.44
N VAL A 78 -9.29 0.45 4.64
CA VAL A 78 -9.17 1.89 4.41
C VAL A 78 -8.22 2.53 5.42
N MET A 79 -8.32 2.17 6.70
CA MET A 79 -7.44 2.70 7.75
C MET A 79 -5.99 2.25 7.53
N LEU A 80 -5.76 1.00 7.14
CA LEU A 80 -4.44 0.47 6.81
C LEU A 80 -3.84 1.17 5.59
N ALA A 81 -4.65 1.40 4.56
CA ALA A 81 -4.26 2.15 3.37
C ALA A 81 -3.87 3.59 3.69
N ALA A 82 -4.69 4.30 4.47
CA ALA A 82 -4.41 5.66 4.93
C ALA A 82 -3.12 5.72 5.78
N SER A 83 -2.95 4.77 6.69
CA SER A 83 -1.75 4.68 7.54
C SER A 83 -0.48 4.43 6.72
N THR A 84 -0.59 3.57 5.70
CA THR A 84 0.51 3.29 4.78
C THR A 84 0.88 4.53 3.98
N PHE A 85 -0.11 5.26 3.45
CA PHE A 85 0.13 6.53 2.77
C PHE A 85 0.82 7.56 3.68
N ALA A 86 0.35 7.71 4.92
CA ALA A 86 0.97 8.60 5.90
C ALA A 86 2.42 8.20 6.20
N ALA A 87 2.70 6.91 6.37
CA ALA A 87 4.05 6.40 6.58
C ALA A 87 4.97 6.67 5.38
N LEU A 88 4.48 6.50 4.14
CA LEU A 88 5.22 6.85 2.92
C LEU A 88 5.58 8.34 2.89
N MET A 89 4.65 9.22 3.28
CA MET A 89 4.90 10.67 3.33
C MET A 89 5.94 11.04 4.37
N LEU A 90 5.85 10.47 5.58
CA LEU A 90 6.85 10.66 6.63
C LEU A 90 8.23 10.17 6.19
N PHE A 91 8.29 9.05 5.48
CA PHE A 91 9.54 8.50 4.95
C PHE A 91 10.18 9.43 3.91
N GLU A 92 9.40 9.93 2.94
CA GLU A 92 9.93 10.87 1.93
C GLU A 92 10.40 12.17 2.58
N LEU A 93 9.68 12.68 3.59
CA LEU A 93 10.10 13.85 4.36
C LEU A 93 11.41 13.61 5.10
N ALA A 94 11.58 12.45 5.74
CA ALA A 94 12.81 12.07 6.41
C ALA A 94 13.99 11.97 5.42
N GLN A 95 13.79 11.31 4.28
CA GLN A 95 14.77 11.23 3.18
C GLN A 95 15.18 12.63 2.68
N GLN A 96 14.24 13.55 2.52
CA GLN A 96 14.56 14.92 2.13
C GLN A 96 15.41 15.64 3.16
N ARG A 97 15.09 15.49 4.45
CA ARG A 97 15.89 16.10 5.52
C ARG A 97 17.32 15.58 5.55
N GLU A 98 17.52 14.28 5.36
CA GLU A 98 18.86 13.69 5.27
C GLU A 98 19.66 14.25 4.09
N ARG A 99 19.03 14.38 2.91
CA ARG A 99 19.68 14.97 1.73
C ARG A 99 20.02 16.44 1.89
N ALA A 100 19.17 17.21 2.58
CA ALA A 100 19.42 18.62 2.84
C ALA A 100 20.49 18.87 3.91
N ALA A 101 20.78 17.87 4.75
CA ALA A 101 21.80 17.93 5.79
C ALA A 101 23.17 17.41 5.33
N SER A 102 23.26 16.82 4.13
CA SER A 102 24.49 16.34 3.49
C SER A 102 25.03 17.35 2.48
#